data_AF-A0A832HF83-F1
#
_entry.id   AF-A0A832HF83-F1
#
_cell.length_a   1.000
_cell.length_b   1.000
_cell.length_c   1.000
_cell.angle_alpha   90.00
_cell.angle_beta   90.00
_cell.angle_gamma   90.00
#
_symmetry.space_group_name_H-M   'P 1'
#
loop_
_entity.id
_entity.type
_entity.pdbx_description
1 polymer ?
#
loop_
_entity_poly.entity_id
_entity_poly.type
_entity_poly.pdbx_seq_one_letter_code
_entity_poly.pdbx_strand_id
1 'polypeptide(L)'
;MPSSVCQLAAIFLCACGTLAIPVAIGAAESQPRATPPTVKTIKFRANGMSSDTVAHALVAAAKIHNRTADYAELASRSGNAWAPAINATEDCTSHMAVEGFVSDRELPTLAAAIGLNAEKIALPAFTGNWGEDAVALEYRKKIAPLLTPHLAKGETLLTVGGWQPQGKAFTHWAWAGFINEVRDDGTILGTHLNGRNDAVIYVPDTTWALSAGKITLTPFQADRSMLVAARDRILGQGNYKATDRHVFGLAAMDAWIKHMRTTQGFCQPCEKRSQNGWHDARNNTARSYELSTTLVAYLKKRLPDWPADSRPAAQSIVAHYEKIQSLLAPTAKGEDLKLICTNLEKQNKYADDVLLPMKRELEGVATDLQKLLAAWPAP
;
A
#
# COMPACT_ATOMS: atom_id res chain seq x y z
N MET A 1 -10.30 81.47 -18.19
CA MET A 1 -9.94 81.98 -19.54
C MET A 1 -9.33 80.83 -20.33
N PRO A 2 -9.98 80.37 -21.41
CA PRO A 2 -9.54 79.24 -22.22
C PRO A 2 -8.93 79.69 -23.57
N SER A 3 -7.94 78.94 -24.05
CA SER A 3 -7.49 78.81 -25.45
C SER A 3 -6.35 77.76 -25.41
N SER A 4 -6.18 76.76 -26.27
CA SER A 4 -6.51 76.54 -27.69
C SER A 4 -6.41 75.00 -27.93
N VAL A 5 -7.39 74.28 -28.49
CA VAL A 5 -7.60 73.95 -29.93
C VAL A 5 -6.44 73.22 -30.64
N CYS A 6 -6.68 71.96 -31.04
CA CYS A 6 -6.41 71.31 -32.35
C CYS A 6 -6.70 69.79 -32.21
N GLN A 7 -7.89 69.28 -32.57
CA GLN A 7 -8.28 68.72 -33.87
C GLN A 7 -7.31 67.72 -34.50
N LEU A 8 -7.71 66.44 -34.56
CA LEU A 8 -7.78 65.68 -35.83
C LEU A 8 -8.65 64.43 -35.67
N ALA A 9 -9.62 64.32 -36.57
CA ALA A 9 -10.55 63.23 -36.70
C ALA A 9 -9.92 62.05 -37.45
N ALA A 10 -10.27 60.83 -37.07
CA ALA A 10 -10.16 59.67 -37.95
C ALA A 10 -11.33 58.71 -37.66
N ILE A 11 -12.25 58.71 -38.61
CA ILE A 11 -13.34 57.77 -38.83
C ILE A 11 -12.71 56.39 -39.09
N PHE A 12 -13.14 55.35 -38.39
CA PHE A 12 -12.95 53.97 -38.86
C PHE A 12 -14.25 53.19 -38.80
N LEU A 13 -14.59 52.65 -39.97
CA LEU A 13 -15.79 51.93 -40.30
C LEU A 13 -15.94 50.63 -39.51
N CYS A 14 -17.20 50.37 -39.19
CA CYS A 14 -17.78 49.09 -38.85
C CYS A 14 -17.51 48.06 -39.97
N ALA A 15 -16.85 46.96 -39.64
CA ALA A 15 -16.85 45.74 -40.45
C ALA A 15 -17.05 44.53 -39.52
N CYS A 16 -18.31 44.18 -39.29
CA CYS A 16 -18.70 42.88 -38.73
C CYS A 16 -18.43 41.81 -39.78
N GLY A 17 -17.21 41.27 -39.81
CA GLY A 17 -16.86 40.07 -40.56
C GLY A 17 -17.09 38.84 -39.70
N THR A 18 -18.28 38.25 -39.77
CA THR A 18 -18.52 36.88 -39.31
C THR A 18 -17.76 35.90 -40.21
N LEU A 19 -16.55 35.50 -39.78
CA LEU A 19 -15.88 34.31 -40.29
C LEU A 19 -16.63 33.08 -39.75
N ALA A 20 -17.52 32.51 -40.56
CA ALA A 20 -18.07 31.19 -40.33
C ALA A 20 -16.96 30.16 -40.54
N ILE A 21 -16.30 29.74 -39.46
CA ILE A 21 -15.50 28.52 -39.45
C ILE A 21 -16.50 27.35 -39.51
N PRO A 22 -16.49 26.49 -40.53
CA PRO A 22 -17.26 25.26 -40.47
C PRO A 22 -16.69 24.41 -39.33
N VAL A 23 -17.39 24.38 -38.21
CA VAL A 23 -17.21 23.33 -37.20
C VAL A 23 -17.68 22.05 -37.88
N ALA A 24 -16.74 21.32 -38.46
CA ALA A 24 -16.96 19.93 -38.81
C ALA A 24 -17.24 19.19 -37.50
N ILE A 25 -18.52 19.05 -37.15
CA ILE A 25 -18.98 18.07 -36.18
C ILE A 25 -18.80 16.72 -36.88
N GLY A 26 -17.55 16.28 -36.97
CA GLY A 26 -17.25 14.88 -37.20
C GLY A 26 -17.86 14.16 -36.01
N ALA A 27 -18.92 13.39 -36.26
CA ALA A 27 -19.31 12.33 -35.36
C ALA A 27 -18.06 11.48 -35.16
N ALA A 28 -17.36 11.69 -34.05
CA ALA A 28 -16.31 10.80 -33.63
C ALA A 28 -16.98 9.44 -33.49
N GLU A 29 -16.74 8.55 -34.46
CA GLU A 29 -17.07 7.14 -34.33
C GLU A 29 -16.59 6.75 -32.94
N SER A 30 -17.55 6.45 -32.07
CA SER A 30 -17.28 6.01 -30.72
C SER A 30 -16.47 4.74 -30.87
N GLN A 31 -15.15 4.84 -30.73
CA GLN A 31 -14.32 3.65 -30.69
C GLN A 31 -14.96 2.72 -29.65
N PRO A 32 -15.19 1.44 -29.99
CA PRO A 32 -15.82 0.51 -29.08
C PRO A 32 -15.03 0.55 -27.78
N ARG A 33 -15.69 1.00 -26.69
CA ARG A 33 -15.08 1.03 -25.37
C ARG A 33 -14.58 -0.38 -25.09
N ALA A 34 -13.27 -0.53 -24.95
CA ALA A 34 -12.66 -1.81 -24.62
C ALA A 34 -13.39 -2.41 -23.42
N THR A 35 -13.78 -3.68 -23.53
CA THR A 35 -14.44 -4.38 -22.43
C THR A 35 -13.53 -4.32 -21.20
N PRO A 36 -14.05 -3.90 -20.03
CA PRO A 36 -13.25 -3.83 -18.81
C PRO A 36 -12.62 -5.18 -18.50
N PRO A 37 -11.37 -5.22 -17.99
CA PRO A 37 -10.78 -6.48 -17.55
C PRO A 37 -11.60 -7.05 -16.39
N THR A 38 -11.77 -8.37 -16.37
CA THR A 38 -12.28 -9.12 -15.22
C THR A 38 -11.14 -9.56 -14.31
N VAL A 39 -11.47 -10.06 -13.12
CA VAL A 39 -10.49 -10.67 -12.19
C VAL A 39 -9.70 -11.81 -12.84
N LYS A 40 -10.30 -12.54 -13.79
CA LYS A 40 -9.65 -13.65 -14.51
C LYS A 40 -8.70 -13.18 -15.62
N THR A 41 -8.89 -11.96 -16.13
CA THR A 41 -8.12 -11.41 -17.26
C THR A 41 -7.13 -10.32 -16.84
N ILE A 42 -7.23 -9.79 -15.62
CA ILE A 42 -6.30 -8.76 -15.14
C ILE A 42 -4.91 -9.35 -14.94
N LYS A 43 -3.89 -8.74 -15.55
CA LYS A 43 -2.50 -9.08 -15.28
C LYS A 43 -2.10 -8.46 -13.94
N PHE A 44 -2.16 -9.28 -12.88
CA PHE A 44 -1.79 -8.90 -11.53
C PHE A 44 -0.43 -9.50 -11.18
N ARG A 45 0.65 -8.74 -11.43
CA ARG A 45 2.01 -9.16 -11.08
C ARG A 45 2.71 -8.08 -10.26
N ALA A 46 3.20 -8.46 -9.09
CA ALA A 46 3.96 -7.59 -8.20
C ALA A 46 5.00 -8.39 -7.42
N ASN A 47 5.98 -7.71 -6.86
CA ASN A 47 6.96 -8.33 -5.98
C ASN A 47 6.57 -8.09 -4.52
N GLY A 48 5.81 -9.01 -3.93
CA GLY A 48 5.36 -8.89 -2.53
C GLY A 48 6.50 -8.81 -1.49
N MET A 49 7.75 -9.01 -1.90
CA MET A 49 8.93 -8.81 -1.06
C MET A 49 9.38 -7.33 -1.00
N SER A 50 8.99 -6.51 -1.97
CA SER A 50 9.47 -5.13 -2.10
C SER A 50 8.38 -4.09 -2.37
N SER A 51 7.15 -4.51 -2.69
CA SER A 51 6.02 -3.62 -2.98
C SER A 51 4.85 -3.82 -2.00
N ASP A 52 3.96 -2.83 -1.90
CA ASP A 52 2.70 -2.95 -1.17
C ASP A 52 1.67 -3.74 -2.00
N THR A 53 1.38 -4.96 -1.57
CA THR A 53 0.49 -5.86 -2.32
C THR A 53 -0.97 -5.42 -2.26
N VAL A 54 -1.41 -4.78 -1.18
CA VAL A 54 -2.76 -4.22 -1.03
C VAL A 54 -2.94 -3.06 -2.01
N ALA A 55 -1.95 -2.18 -2.12
CA ALA A 55 -1.98 -1.09 -3.10
C ALA A 55 -2.03 -1.63 -4.54
N HIS A 56 -1.24 -2.65 -4.87
CA HIS A 56 -1.32 -3.31 -6.18
C HIS A 56 -2.69 -3.93 -6.42
N ALA A 57 -3.27 -4.60 -5.41
CA ALA A 57 -4.58 -5.20 -5.54
C ALA A 57 -5.66 -4.12 -5.76
N LEU A 58 -5.61 -3.01 -5.03
CA LEU A 58 -6.54 -1.89 -5.24
C LEU A 58 -6.39 -1.25 -6.63
N VAL A 59 -5.17 -1.15 -7.18
CA VAL A 59 -4.98 -0.70 -8.58
C VAL A 59 -5.63 -1.67 -9.57
N ALA A 60 -5.51 -2.99 -9.33
CA ALA A 60 -6.16 -3.99 -10.17
C ALA A 60 -7.69 -3.96 -10.04
N ALA A 61 -8.22 -3.83 -8.83
CA ALA A 61 -9.65 -3.69 -8.55
C ALA A 61 -10.22 -2.43 -9.20
N ALA A 62 -9.52 -1.29 -9.12
CA ALA A 62 -9.89 -0.07 -9.81
C ALA A 62 -10.09 -0.31 -11.31
N LYS A 63 -9.13 -0.98 -11.96
CA LYS A 63 -9.22 -1.30 -13.39
C LYS A 63 -10.41 -2.20 -13.72
N ILE A 64 -10.68 -3.21 -12.89
CA ILE A 64 -11.85 -4.09 -13.05
C ILE A 64 -13.16 -3.30 -13.01
N HIS A 65 -13.24 -2.28 -12.14
CA HIS A 65 -14.42 -1.43 -11.98
C HIS A 65 -14.38 -0.13 -12.81
N ASN A 66 -13.55 -0.05 -13.87
CA ASN A 66 -13.40 1.14 -14.72
C ASN A 66 -13.07 2.43 -13.94
N ARG A 67 -12.14 2.32 -13.00
CA ARG A 67 -11.57 3.42 -12.23
C ARG A 67 -10.09 3.55 -12.54
N THR A 68 -9.58 4.76 -12.36
CA THR A 68 -8.15 5.03 -12.41
C THR A 68 -7.63 5.06 -10.98
N ALA A 69 -6.53 4.36 -10.75
CA ALA A 69 -5.81 4.40 -9.49
C ALA A 69 -4.30 4.37 -9.77
N ASP A 70 -3.56 5.15 -8.99
CA ASP A 70 -2.10 5.20 -9.04
C ASP A 70 -1.51 4.37 -7.88
N TYR A 71 -0.52 3.53 -8.20
CA TYR A 71 0.11 2.68 -7.20
C TYR A 71 0.83 3.51 -6.13
N ALA A 72 1.57 4.54 -6.52
CA ALA A 72 2.37 5.31 -5.58
C ALA A 72 1.48 6.08 -4.59
N GLU A 73 0.35 6.60 -5.08
CA GLU A 73 -0.70 7.20 -4.25
C GLU A 73 -1.30 6.19 -3.26
N LEU A 74 -1.73 5.02 -3.72
CA LEU A 74 -2.33 4.00 -2.84
C LEU A 74 -1.33 3.44 -1.83
N ALA A 75 -0.09 3.17 -2.23
CA ALA A 75 0.97 2.67 -1.35
C ALA A 75 1.38 3.72 -0.29
N SER A 76 1.36 5.00 -0.65
CA SER A 76 1.60 6.09 0.31
C SER A 76 0.43 6.26 1.28
N ARG A 77 -0.81 6.10 0.78
CA ARG A 77 -2.03 6.22 1.59
C ARG A 77 -2.30 5.02 2.49
N SER A 78 -1.80 3.84 2.17
CA SER A 78 -2.02 2.64 2.97
C SER A 78 -1.39 2.72 4.36
N GLY A 79 -0.48 3.67 4.60
CA GLY A 79 0.30 3.71 5.83
C GLY A 79 1.55 2.80 5.77
N ASN A 80 1.57 1.76 4.93
CA ASN A 80 2.71 0.84 4.86
C ASN A 80 4.01 1.51 4.45
N ALA A 81 3.92 2.56 3.62
CA ALA A 81 5.10 3.31 3.21
C ALA A 81 5.69 4.20 4.31
N TRP A 82 4.95 4.46 5.38
CA TRP A 82 5.37 5.37 6.43
C TRP A 82 6.22 4.70 7.51
N ALA A 83 5.95 3.44 7.83
CA ALA A 83 6.69 2.73 8.87
C ALA A 83 6.53 1.20 8.82
N PRO A 84 7.48 0.43 9.39
CA PRO A 84 7.37 -1.02 9.47
C PRO A 84 6.32 -1.50 10.49
N ALA A 85 5.98 -2.79 10.43
CA ALA A 85 5.05 -3.44 11.35
C ALA A 85 5.48 -4.89 11.61
N ILE A 86 5.77 -5.26 12.86
CA ILE A 86 6.38 -6.54 13.22
C ILE A 86 5.39 -7.41 13.97
N ASN A 87 5.31 -8.69 13.58
CA ASN A 87 4.77 -9.72 14.46
C ASN A 87 5.83 -10.07 15.52
N ALA A 88 5.66 -9.56 16.73
CA ALA A 88 6.54 -9.76 17.88
C ALA A 88 6.43 -11.16 18.49
N THR A 89 5.44 -11.96 18.10
CA THR A 89 5.22 -13.33 18.61
C THR A 89 5.77 -14.42 17.69
N GLU A 90 6.12 -14.08 16.45
CA GLU A 90 6.72 -15.04 15.52
C GLU A 90 8.24 -15.09 15.70
N ASP A 91 8.77 -16.28 15.93
CA ASP A 91 10.22 -16.53 15.88
C ASP A 91 10.79 -16.27 14.47
N CYS A 92 9.91 -16.29 13.45
CA CYS A 92 10.22 -16.11 12.05
C CYS A 92 10.12 -14.63 11.67
N THR A 93 11.26 -13.93 11.65
CA THR A 93 11.34 -12.47 11.44
C THR A 93 11.19 -12.02 9.98
N SER A 94 10.87 -12.95 9.08
CA SER A 94 10.62 -12.80 7.63
C SER A 94 9.55 -11.80 7.22
N HIS A 95 8.71 -11.38 8.16
CA HIS A 95 7.42 -10.81 7.81
C HIS A 95 7.08 -9.54 8.59
N MET A 96 8.10 -8.68 8.81
CA MET A 96 8.01 -7.36 9.48
C MET A 96 7.28 -6.27 8.67
N ALA A 97 6.42 -6.71 7.74
CA ALA A 97 5.52 -5.84 7.01
C ALA A 97 4.19 -6.57 6.82
N VAL A 98 3.51 -6.90 7.92
CA VAL A 98 2.22 -7.60 7.83
C VAL A 98 1.18 -6.70 7.17
N GLU A 99 1.01 -6.89 5.86
CA GLU A 99 0.09 -6.15 4.99
C GLU A 99 -1.37 -6.38 5.40
N GLY A 100 -1.68 -7.57 5.92
CA GLY A 100 -3.04 -8.00 6.28
C GLY A 100 -3.72 -7.16 7.35
N PHE A 101 -2.98 -6.66 8.35
CA PHE A 101 -3.59 -5.87 9.42
C PHE A 101 -3.93 -4.44 8.99
N VAL A 102 -3.32 -3.96 7.91
CA VAL A 102 -3.55 -2.61 7.38
C VAL A 102 -4.75 -2.57 6.46
N SER A 103 -4.98 -3.65 5.69
CA SER A 103 -6.23 -3.81 4.94
C SER A 103 -7.47 -3.85 5.82
N ASP A 104 -7.35 -4.19 7.11
CA ASP A 104 -8.49 -4.13 8.02
C ASP A 104 -8.88 -2.72 8.44
N ARG A 105 -7.92 -1.78 8.45
CA ARG A 105 -8.06 -0.48 9.11
C ARG A 105 -8.22 0.66 8.12
N GLU A 106 -7.55 0.61 6.98
CA GLU A 106 -7.53 1.71 6.01
C GLU A 106 -8.21 1.38 4.67
N LEU A 107 -8.54 0.11 4.40
CA LEU A 107 -9.07 -0.29 3.10
C LEU A 107 -10.35 0.45 2.69
N PRO A 108 -11.34 0.70 3.58
CA PRO A 108 -12.49 1.54 3.23
C PRO A 108 -12.10 2.94 2.75
N THR A 109 -11.16 3.59 3.44
CA THR A 109 -10.65 4.92 3.09
C THR A 109 -9.92 4.89 1.74
N LEU A 110 -9.07 3.88 1.52
CA LEU A 110 -8.34 3.70 0.26
C LEU A 110 -9.29 3.44 -0.91
N ALA A 111 -10.27 2.56 -0.73
CA ALA A 111 -11.29 2.24 -1.73
C ALA A 111 -12.13 3.48 -2.07
N ALA A 112 -12.59 4.21 -1.05
CA ALA A 112 -13.36 5.44 -1.21
C ALA A 112 -12.61 6.50 -2.02
N ALA A 113 -11.29 6.63 -1.82
CA ALA A 113 -10.46 7.59 -2.55
C ALA A 113 -10.33 7.29 -4.06
N ILE A 114 -10.55 6.05 -4.48
CA ILE A 114 -10.49 5.61 -5.89
C ILE A 114 -11.88 5.29 -6.47
N GLY A 115 -12.95 5.65 -5.75
CA GLY A 115 -14.32 5.44 -6.22
C GLY A 115 -14.75 3.98 -6.21
N LEU A 116 -14.31 3.23 -5.20
CA LEU A 116 -14.79 1.91 -4.84
C LEU A 116 -15.47 1.96 -3.47
N ASN A 117 -16.43 1.07 -3.24
CA ASN A 117 -16.88 0.72 -1.90
C ASN A 117 -16.13 -0.53 -1.45
N ALA A 118 -15.81 -0.61 -0.16
CA ALA A 118 -15.25 -1.81 0.44
C ALA A 118 -16.11 -2.24 1.63
N GLU A 119 -16.65 -3.46 1.55
CA GLU A 119 -17.43 -4.08 2.62
C GLU A 119 -16.65 -5.27 3.17
N LYS A 120 -16.41 -5.30 4.49
CA LYS A 120 -15.74 -6.44 5.12
C LYS A 120 -16.73 -7.60 5.19
N ILE A 121 -16.35 -8.75 4.64
CA ILE A 121 -17.16 -9.96 4.74
C ILE A 121 -16.85 -10.60 6.10
N ALA A 122 -17.89 -10.76 6.93
CA ALA A 122 -17.77 -11.39 8.23
C ALA A 122 -17.58 -12.91 8.05
N LEU A 123 -16.32 -13.37 8.10
CA LEU A 123 -15.99 -14.78 8.11
C LEU A 123 -15.92 -15.30 9.56
N PRO A 124 -16.36 -16.55 9.83
CA PRO A 124 -16.14 -17.18 11.12
C PRO A 124 -14.64 -17.32 11.41
N ALA A 125 -14.24 -17.31 12.68
CA ALA A 125 -12.85 -17.54 13.05
C ALA A 125 -12.43 -18.98 12.68
N PHE A 126 -11.27 -19.12 12.03
CA PHE A 126 -10.64 -20.42 11.86
C PHE A 126 -10.07 -20.90 13.20
N THR A 127 -10.42 -22.13 13.59
CA THR A 127 -10.02 -22.72 14.89
C THR A 127 -9.09 -23.94 14.74
N GLY A 128 -8.71 -24.29 13.51
CA GLY A 128 -7.80 -25.40 13.23
C GLY A 128 -6.33 -24.98 13.22
N ASN A 129 -5.45 -25.97 13.09
CA ASN A 129 -4.04 -25.70 12.80
C ASN A 129 -3.79 -25.60 11.29
N TRP A 130 -2.80 -24.81 10.91
CA TRP A 130 -2.31 -24.79 9.53
C TRP A 130 -1.75 -26.18 9.16
N GLY A 131 -2.22 -26.77 8.06
CA GLY A 131 -1.84 -28.11 7.62
C GLY A 131 -2.87 -29.21 7.93
N GLU A 132 -3.93 -28.91 8.68
CA GLU A 132 -5.06 -29.81 8.88
C GLU A 132 -6.05 -29.68 7.70
N ASP A 133 -5.73 -30.33 6.58
CA ASP A 133 -6.46 -30.16 5.31
C ASP A 133 -7.96 -30.43 5.42
N ALA A 134 -8.37 -31.40 6.23
CA ALA A 134 -9.78 -31.69 6.49
C ALA A 134 -10.48 -30.54 7.24
N VAL A 135 -9.84 -29.95 8.24
CA VAL A 135 -10.40 -28.84 9.03
C VAL A 135 -10.45 -27.57 8.17
N ALA A 136 -9.41 -27.30 7.39
CA ALA A 136 -9.40 -26.20 6.43
C ALA A 136 -10.47 -26.38 5.34
N LEU A 137 -10.69 -27.60 4.84
CA LEU A 137 -11.75 -27.88 3.87
C LEU A 137 -13.15 -27.63 4.47
N GLU A 138 -13.42 -28.12 5.68
CA GLU A 138 -14.69 -27.87 6.36
C GLU A 138 -14.90 -26.37 6.65
N TYR A 139 -13.84 -25.65 6.98
CA TYR A 139 -13.89 -24.19 7.07
C TYR A 139 -14.27 -23.55 5.72
N ARG A 140 -13.61 -23.93 4.63
CA ARG A 140 -13.91 -23.39 3.28
C ARG A 140 -15.35 -23.67 2.84
N LYS A 141 -15.88 -24.86 3.12
CA LYS A 141 -17.30 -25.20 2.86
C LYS A 141 -18.25 -24.30 3.66
N LYS A 142 -17.92 -23.98 4.92
CA LYS A 142 -18.74 -23.09 5.76
C LYS A 142 -18.78 -21.65 5.25
N ILE A 143 -17.67 -21.15 4.71
CA ILE A 143 -17.58 -19.77 4.22
C ILE A 143 -18.01 -19.61 2.76
N ALA A 144 -18.01 -20.68 1.96
CA ALA A 144 -18.40 -20.61 0.56
C ALA A 144 -19.77 -19.94 0.34
N PRO A 145 -20.84 -20.29 1.10
CA PRO A 145 -22.13 -19.60 1.01
C PRO A 145 -22.09 -18.12 1.39
N LEU A 146 -21.10 -17.67 2.15
CA LEU A 146 -20.91 -16.26 2.51
C LEU A 146 -20.24 -15.48 1.38
N LEU A 147 -19.36 -16.12 0.59
CA LEU A 147 -18.60 -15.49 -0.49
C LEU A 147 -19.35 -15.50 -1.83
N THR A 148 -20.03 -16.60 -2.16
CA THR A 148 -20.73 -16.80 -3.44
C THR A 148 -21.71 -15.68 -3.80
N PRO A 149 -22.54 -15.14 -2.86
CA PRO A 149 -23.46 -14.06 -3.18
C PRO A 149 -22.78 -12.77 -3.67
N HIS A 150 -21.58 -12.48 -3.19
CA HIS A 150 -20.82 -11.30 -3.62
C HIS A 150 -20.26 -11.47 -5.04
N LEU A 151 -19.71 -12.65 -5.36
CA LEU A 151 -19.30 -12.98 -6.73
C LEU A 151 -20.48 -12.92 -7.71
N ALA A 152 -21.66 -13.40 -7.30
CA ALA A 152 -22.87 -13.36 -8.12
C ALA A 152 -23.36 -11.92 -8.40
N LYS A 153 -23.10 -10.98 -7.49
CA LYS A 153 -23.36 -9.54 -7.69
C LYS A 153 -22.33 -8.85 -8.61
N GLY A 154 -21.27 -9.54 -9.01
CA GLY A 154 -20.17 -8.98 -9.78
C GLY A 154 -19.18 -8.16 -8.94
N GLU A 155 -19.14 -8.39 -7.63
CA GLU A 155 -18.17 -7.75 -6.74
C GLU A 155 -16.80 -8.41 -6.84
N THR A 156 -15.74 -7.63 -6.70
CA THR A 156 -14.38 -8.14 -6.66
C THR A 156 -14.04 -8.50 -5.22
N LEU A 157 -13.84 -9.78 -4.94
CA LEU A 157 -13.47 -10.26 -3.61
C LEU A 157 -11.95 -10.16 -3.41
N LEU A 158 -11.52 -9.27 -2.52
CA LEU A 158 -10.12 -9.14 -2.10
C LEU A 158 -9.91 -9.97 -0.83
N THR A 159 -8.88 -10.82 -0.81
CA THR A 159 -8.37 -11.47 0.40
C THR A 159 -6.95 -11.03 0.65
N VAL A 160 -6.57 -10.91 1.92
CA VAL A 160 -5.17 -10.72 2.30
C VAL A 160 -4.71 -11.93 3.08
N GLY A 161 -3.80 -12.69 2.48
CA GLY A 161 -3.36 -13.96 3.01
C GLY A 161 -4.30 -15.12 2.74
N GLY A 162 -4.02 -16.21 3.44
CA GLY A 162 -4.82 -17.44 3.37
C GLY A 162 -4.50 -18.36 2.21
N TRP A 163 -3.50 -18.06 1.39
CA TRP A 163 -3.14 -18.85 0.22
C TRP A 163 -2.56 -20.22 0.62
N GLN A 164 -2.63 -21.19 -0.29
CA GLN A 164 -1.88 -22.44 -0.12
C GLN A 164 -0.42 -22.20 -0.54
N PRO A 165 0.57 -22.69 0.23
CA PRO A 165 1.97 -22.60 -0.17
C PRO A 165 2.22 -23.21 -1.56
N GLN A 166 2.72 -22.42 -2.52
CA GLN A 166 3.11 -22.90 -3.85
C GLN A 166 4.64 -22.93 -4.02
N GLY A 167 5.34 -23.66 -3.15
CA GLY A 167 6.80 -23.83 -3.19
C GLY A 167 7.56 -23.01 -2.13
N LYS A 168 8.91 -22.98 -2.23
CA LYS A 168 9.83 -22.56 -1.15
C LYS A 168 9.91 -21.05 -0.85
N ALA A 169 9.32 -20.17 -1.66
CA ALA A 169 9.48 -18.72 -1.56
C ALA A 169 8.16 -17.94 -1.46
N PHE A 170 7.07 -18.62 -1.10
CA PHE A 170 5.73 -18.08 -1.19
C PHE A 170 5.16 -17.74 0.21
N THR A 171 5.06 -16.43 0.52
CA THR A 171 4.46 -15.91 1.76
C THR A 171 2.94 -15.95 1.66
N HIS A 172 2.42 -17.16 1.70
CA HIS A 172 1.02 -17.49 1.47
C HIS A 172 0.03 -16.82 2.43
N TRP A 173 0.48 -16.36 3.59
CA TRP A 173 -0.43 -15.86 4.62
C TRP A 173 -0.53 -14.34 4.69
N ALA A 174 0.33 -13.57 3.99
CA ALA A 174 0.36 -12.09 4.13
C ALA A 174 -0.10 -11.34 2.88
N TRP A 175 -0.07 -11.98 1.73
CA TRP A 175 -0.17 -11.30 0.44
C TRP A 175 -1.60 -11.07 -0.01
N ALA A 176 -1.88 -9.87 -0.52
CA ALA A 176 -3.18 -9.54 -1.08
C ALA A 176 -3.39 -10.18 -2.47
N GLY A 177 -4.62 -10.58 -2.75
CA GLY A 177 -5.05 -11.04 -4.06
C GLY A 177 -6.56 -11.20 -4.10
N PHE A 178 -7.07 -11.78 -5.18
CA PHE A 178 -8.51 -11.85 -5.41
C PHE A 178 -9.05 -13.27 -5.38
N ILE A 179 -10.28 -13.43 -4.90
CA ILE A 179 -11.04 -14.67 -5.06
C ILE A 179 -11.73 -14.63 -6.42
N ASN A 180 -11.48 -15.65 -7.25
CA ASN A 180 -12.02 -15.78 -8.60
C ASN A 180 -13.20 -16.75 -8.66
N GLU A 181 -13.16 -17.76 -7.81
CA GLU A 181 -14.05 -18.91 -7.88
C GLU A 181 -14.22 -19.51 -6.49
N VAL A 182 -15.46 -19.79 -6.15
CA VAL A 182 -15.87 -20.47 -4.92
C VAL A 182 -16.78 -21.61 -5.35
N ARG A 183 -16.42 -22.84 -4.98
CA ARG A 183 -17.18 -24.06 -5.30
C ARG A 183 -17.85 -24.62 -4.06
N ASP A 184 -18.96 -25.32 -4.28
CA ASP A 184 -19.75 -25.95 -3.20
C ASP A 184 -18.97 -27.05 -2.45
N ASP A 185 -17.94 -27.62 -3.07
CA ASP A 185 -17.06 -28.61 -2.44
C ASP A 185 -16.05 -27.98 -1.45
N GLY A 186 -16.00 -26.65 -1.34
CA GLY A 186 -15.05 -25.91 -0.51
C GLY A 186 -13.75 -25.55 -1.23
N THR A 187 -13.64 -25.78 -2.54
CA THR A 187 -12.53 -25.27 -3.34
C THR A 187 -12.70 -23.76 -3.54
N ILE A 188 -11.66 -23.00 -3.19
CA ILE A 188 -11.59 -21.56 -3.42
C ILE A 188 -10.32 -21.28 -4.22
N LEU A 189 -10.48 -20.68 -5.41
CA LEU A 189 -9.38 -20.30 -6.30
C LEU A 189 -9.31 -18.77 -6.44
N GLY A 190 -8.10 -18.26 -6.64
CA GLY A 190 -7.87 -16.83 -6.72
C GLY A 190 -6.74 -16.39 -7.64
N THR A 191 -6.74 -15.10 -7.92
CA THR A 191 -5.66 -14.40 -8.62
C THR A 191 -4.66 -13.85 -7.60
N HIS A 192 -3.42 -14.32 -7.69
CA HIS A 192 -2.33 -13.95 -6.79
C HIS A 192 -1.31 -13.04 -7.50
N LEU A 193 -0.50 -12.30 -6.72
CA LEU A 193 0.55 -11.35 -7.18
C LEU A 193 1.63 -11.96 -8.09
N ASN A 194 1.68 -13.29 -8.21
CA ASN A 194 2.61 -13.97 -9.12
C ASN A 194 2.02 -14.08 -10.54
N GLY A 195 0.82 -13.53 -10.79
CA GLY A 195 0.12 -13.57 -12.06
C GLY A 195 -0.70 -14.84 -12.30
N ARG A 196 -0.69 -15.79 -11.37
CA ARG A 196 -1.55 -16.97 -11.45
C ARG A 196 -2.98 -16.61 -11.09
N ASN A 197 -3.94 -17.22 -11.77
CA ASN A 197 -5.38 -17.07 -11.55
C ASN A 197 -6.04 -18.34 -10.99
N ASP A 198 -5.24 -19.35 -10.67
CA ASP A 198 -5.60 -20.67 -10.16
C ASP A 198 -4.98 -20.94 -8.78
N ALA A 199 -4.58 -19.89 -8.06
CA ALA A 199 -3.97 -20.04 -6.75
C ALA A 199 -5.02 -20.50 -5.74
N VAL A 200 -4.79 -21.66 -5.13
CA VAL A 200 -5.68 -22.20 -4.10
C VAL A 200 -5.60 -21.32 -2.85
N ILE A 201 -6.76 -20.97 -2.30
CA ILE A 201 -6.88 -20.33 -0.99
C ILE A 201 -7.18 -21.42 0.03
N TYR A 202 -6.30 -21.56 1.01
CA TYR A 202 -6.38 -22.53 2.08
C TYR A 202 -7.35 -22.08 3.19
N VAL A 203 -7.11 -20.92 3.79
CA VAL A 203 -7.93 -20.33 4.86
C VAL A 203 -7.91 -18.83 4.64
N PRO A 204 -8.88 -18.24 3.91
CA PRO A 204 -8.92 -16.79 3.79
C PRO A 204 -9.04 -16.18 5.18
N ASP A 205 -8.17 -15.21 5.45
CA ASP A 205 -8.12 -14.49 6.72
C ASP A 205 -9.10 -13.31 6.61
N THR A 206 -8.59 -12.12 6.27
CA THR A 206 -9.41 -10.95 6.01
C THR A 206 -9.89 -10.94 4.56
N THR A 207 -11.22 -10.89 4.36
CA THR A 207 -11.84 -10.78 3.04
C THR A 207 -12.77 -9.57 2.93
N TRP A 208 -12.70 -8.90 1.79
CA TRP A 208 -13.47 -7.69 1.47
C TRP A 208 -14.17 -7.84 0.12
N ALA A 209 -15.44 -7.45 0.06
CA ALA A 209 -16.14 -7.23 -1.19
C ALA A 209 -15.89 -5.80 -1.68
N LEU A 210 -15.36 -5.67 -2.90
CA LEU A 210 -15.15 -4.40 -3.58
C LEU A 210 -16.19 -4.23 -4.67
N SER A 211 -16.83 -3.06 -4.69
CA SER A 211 -17.80 -2.70 -5.72
C SER A 211 -17.57 -1.29 -6.23
N ALA A 212 -18.11 -0.96 -7.40
CA ALA A 212 -18.01 0.39 -7.94
C ALA A 212 -18.75 1.37 -7.01
N GLY A 213 -18.04 2.38 -6.52
CA GLY A 213 -18.57 3.43 -5.66
C GLY A 213 -18.47 4.82 -6.29
N LYS A 214 -18.82 5.84 -5.51
CA LYS A 214 -18.49 7.25 -5.82
C LYS A 214 -17.18 7.59 -5.10
N ILE A 215 -16.39 8.49 -5.67
CA ILE A 215 -15.28 9.11 -4.93
C ILE A 215 -15.93 9.99 -3.86
N THR A 216 -15.73 9.66 -2.58
CA THR A 216 -16.31 10.39 -1.45
C THR A 216 -15.31 11.27 -0.71
N LEU A 217 -14.01 11.12 -1.01
CA LEU A 217 -12.94 11.93 -0.45
C LEU A 217 -12.35 12.82 -1.53
N THR A 218 -12.24 14.12 -1.25
CA THR A 218 -11.41 15.00 -2.09
C THR A 218 -9.93 14.63 -1.91
N PRO A 219 -9.04 14.95 -2.87
CA PRO A 219 -7.60 14.73 -2.71
C PRO A 219 -7.04 15.36 -1.43
N PHE A 220 -7.54 16.53 -1.03
CA PHE A 220 -7.17 17.21 0.21
C PHE A 220 -7.56 16.40 1.46
N GLN A 221 -8.78 15.88 1.51
CA GLN A 221 -9.26 15.04 2.62
C GLN A 221 -8.52 13.71 2.68
N ALA A 222 -8.27 13.08 1.52
CA ALA A 222 -7.53 11.83 1.44
C ALA A 222 -6.07 12.00 1.90
N ASP A 223 -5.41 13.08 1.48
CA ASP A 223 -4.04 13.40 1.92
C ASP A 223 -3.99 13.64 3.43
N ARG A 224 -4.93 14.43 3.98
CA ARG A 224 -5.00 14.67 5.42
C ARG A 224 -5.26 13.38 6.21
N SER A 225 -6.17 12.53 5.75
CA SER A 225 -6.46 11.24 6.39
C SER A 225 -5.22 10.34 6.39
N MET A 226 -4.49 10.27 5.27
CA MET A 226 -3.22 9.56 5.19
C MET A 226 -2.22 10.11 6.21
N LEU A 227 -2.06 11.42 6.33
CA LEU A 227 -1.08 12.03 7.24
C LEU A 227 -1.41 11.71 8.71
N VAL A 228 -2.69 11.68 9.07
CA VAL A 228 -3.15 11.22 10.39
C VAL A 228 -2.80 9.75 10.60
N ALA A 229 -3.15 8.88 9.65
CA ALA A 229 -2.86 7.45 9.72
C ALA A 229 -1.34 7.17 9.77
N ALA A 230 -0.54 7.93 9.02
CA ALA A 230 0.92 7.87 9.02
C ALA A 230 1.51 8.17 10.39
N ARG A 231 1.09 9.28 11.00
CA ARG A 231 1.51 9.65 12.36
C ARG A 231 1.14 8.56 13.34
N ASP A 232 -0.10 8.09 13.27
CA ASP A 232 -0.60 7.07 14.19
C ASP A 232 0.14 5.75 14.04
N ARG A 233 0.51 5.39 12.80
CA ARG A 233 1.32 4.20 12.52
C ARG A 233 2.74 4.33 13.07
N ILE A 234 3.42 5.46 12.83
CA ILE A 234 4.79 5.67 13.31
C ILE A 234 4.82 5.61 14.85
N LEU A 235 3.82 6.19 15.50
CA LEU A 235 3.72 6.22 16.97
C LEU A 235 3.11 4.95 17.58
N GLY A 236 2.56 4.04 16.77
CA GLY A 236 1.89 2.83 17.27
C GLY A 236 0.63 3.12 18.09
N GLN A 237 -0.19 4.08 17.64
CA GLN A 237 -1.40 4.55 18.33
C GLN A 237 -2.64 4.50 17.45
N GLY A 238 -3.80 4.86 18.02
CA GLY A 238 -5.08 4.85 17.30
C GLY A 238 -5.40 3.47 16.74
N ASN A 239 -5.64 3.40 15.43
CA ASN A 239 -5.81 2.14 14.73
C ASN A 239 -4.55 1.26 14.79
N TYR A 240 -3.35 1.80 15.02
CA TYR A 240 -2.07 1.07 15.04
C TYR A 240 -1.56 0.75 16.45
N LYS A 241 -2.45 0.70 17.45
CA LYS A 241 -2.08 0.21 18.77
C LYS A 241 -1.51 -1.22 18.69
N ALA A 242 -0.50 -1.46 19.51
CA ALA A 242 0.09 -2.79 19.65
C ALA A 242 -0.98 -3.82 20.02
N THR A 243 -0.84 -5.01 19.46
CA THR A 243 -1.64 -6.19 19.81
C THR A 243 -0.72 -7.20 20.50
N ASP A 244 -1.28 -8.31 20.97
CA ASP A 244 -0.52 -9.45 21.45
C ASP A 244 0.51 -9.93 20.43
N ARG A 245 0.17 -9.86 19.14
CA ARG A 245 1.03 -10.29 18.04
C ARG A 245 1.85 -9.17 17.41
N HIS A 246 1.28 -7.98 17.21
CA HIS A 246 1.88 -6.97 16.34
C HIS A 246 2.27 -5.67 17.04
N VAL A 247 3.44 -5.14 16.68
CA VAL A 247 3.89 -3.78 17.00
C VAL A 247 4.14 -3.00 15.71
N PHE A 248 3.97 -1.68 15.76
CA PHE A 248 4.04 -0.80 14.60
C PHE A 248 5.08 0.31 14.83
N GLY A 249 5.55 0.94 13.75
CA GLY A 249 6.24 2.21 13.88
C GLY A 249 7.60 2.11 14.56
N LEU A 250 7.82 2.99 15.53
CA LEU A 250 9.04 3.03 16.34
C LEU A 250 9.23 1.75 17.16
N ALA A 251 8.15 1.17 17.68
CA ALA A 251 8.22 -0.11 18.40
C ALA A 251 8.61 -1.28 17.49
N ALA A 252 8.17 -1.23 16.22
CA ALA A 252 8.67 -2.15 15.20
C ALA A 252 10.17 -1.92 14.92
N MET A 253 10.63 -0.67 14.79
CA MET A 253 12.07 -0.43 14.65
C MET A 253 12.89 -0.99 15.83
N ASP A 254 12.39 -0.86 17.05
CA ASP A 254 13.05 -1.43 18.24
C ASP A 254 13.14 -2.96 18.19
N ALA A 255 12.06 -3.63 17.79
CA ALA A 255 12.10 -5.09 17.63
C ALA A 255 13.04 -5.51 16.49
N TRP A 256 13.07 -4.78 15.35
CA TRP A 256 14.03 -5.05 14.27
C TRP A 256 15.48 -4.91 14.75
N ILE A 257 15.81 -3.78 15.39
CA ILE A 257 17.15 -3.53 15.97
C ILE A 257 17.53 -4.63 16.96
N LYS A 258 16.61 -5.00 17.86
CA LYS A 258 16.82 -6.08 18.83
C LYS A 258 17.12 -7.41 18.14
N HIS A 259 16.38 -7.78 17.10
CA HIS A 259 16.63 -9.02 16.36
C HIS A 259 17.97 -9.02 15.64
N MET A 260 18.35 -7.92 14.98
CA MET A 260 19.68 -7.79 14.40
C MET A 260 20.77 -7.99 15.46
N ARG A 261 20.56 -7.48 16.68
CA ARG A 261 21.57 -7.57 17.74
C ARG A 261 21.65 -8.90 18.48
N THR A 262 20.59 -9.70 18.46
CA THR A 262 20.45 -10.86 19.36
C THR A 262 20.25 -12.18 18.64
N THR A 263 19.90 -12.15 17.35
CA THR A 263 19.58 -13.35 16.57
C THR A 263 20.58 -13.50 15.44
N GLN A 264 21.56 -14.40 15.59
CA GLN A 264 22.46 -14.75 14.49
C GLN A 264 21.65 -15.29 13.30
N GLY A 265 21.95 -14.81 12.10
CA GLY A 265 21.15 -15.10 10.91
C GLY A 265 19.86 -14.27 10.82
N PHE A 266 19.58 -13.37 11.78
CA PHE A 266 18.38 -12.53 11.91
C PHE A 266 17.06 -13.27 12.19
N CYS A 267 16.87 -14.46 11.60
CA CYS A 267 15.71 -15.31 11.78
C CYS A 267 16.14 -16.72 12.16
N GLN A 268 16.03 -17.07 13.45
CA GLN A 268 16.53 -18.35 13.94
C GLN A 268 15.81 -19.56 13.29
N PRO A 269 14.48 -19.58 13.10
CA PRO A 269 13.82 -20.69 12.42
C PRO A 269 14.23 -20.83 10.96
N CYS A 270 14.31 -19.74 10.18
CA CYS A 270 14.74 -19.76 8.78
C CYS A 270 16.20 -20.17 8.64
N GLU A 271 17.05 -19.70 9.56
CA GLU A 271 18.46 -20.05 9.61
C GLU A 271 18.65 -21.55 9.87
N LYS A 272 17.97 -22.08 10.91
CA LYS A 272 18.00 -23.53 11.23
C LYS A 272 17.44 -24.39 10.09
N ARG A 273 16.38 -23.94 9.42
CA ARG A 273 15.69 -24.72 8.38
C ARG A 273 16.41 -24.70 7.03
N SER A 274 17.05 -23.59 6.69
CA SER A 274 17.51 -23.35 5.31
C SER A 274 18.76 -22.50 5.15
N GLN A 275 19.39 -22.05 6.25
CA GLN A 275 20.53 -21.11 6.24
C GLN A 275 20.22 -19.82 5.47
N ASN A 276 18.96 -19.40 5.52
CA ASN A 276 18.45 -18.24 4.79
C ASN A 276 17.77 -17.23 5.71
N GLY A 277 18.12 -17.18 7.00
CA GLY A 277 17.52 -16.18 7.89
C GLY A 277 17.81 -14.74 7.42
N TRP A 278 18.88 -14.55 6.66
CA TRP A 278 19.25 -13.27 6.05
C TRP A 278 18.27 -12.79 4.96
N HIS A 279 17.48 -13.68 4.33
CA HIS A 279 16.45 -13.26 3.38
C HIS A 279 15.42 -12.35 4.05
N ASP A 280 15.15 -12.61 5.32
CA ASP A 280 14.11 -11.93 6.08
C ASP A 280 14.51 -10.48 6.33
N ALA A 281 15.76 -10.27 6.75
CA ALA A 281 16.37 -8.94 6.82
C ALA A 281 16.36 -8.25 5.46
N ARG A 282 16.70 -8.97 4.38
CA ARG A 282 16.71 -8.44 3.01
C ARG A 282 15.35 -7.94 2.58
N ASN A 283 14.29 -8.68 2.88
CA ASN A 283 12.93 -8.30 2.50
C ASN A 283 12.49 -7.03 3.24
N ASN A 284 12.78 -6.94 4.53
CA ASN A 284 12.47 -5.77 5.35
C ASN A 284 13.20 -4.53 4.83
N THR A 285 14.49 -4.66 4.53
CA THR A 285 15.32 -3.59 3.97
C THR A 285 14.86 -3.17 2.58
N ALA A 286 14.69 -4.12 1.66
CA ALA A 286 14.28 -3.85 0.28
C ALA A 286 12.91 -3.18 0.22
N ARG A 287 11.95 -3.67 1.01
CA ARG A 287 10.62 -3.09 1.08
C ARG A 287 10.61 -1.70 1.69
N SER A 288 11.30 -1.49 2.81
CA SER A 288 11.39 -0.16 3.42
C SER A 288 12.04 0.84 2.47
N TYR A 289 13.07 0.41 1.72
CA TYR A 289 13.69 1.21 0.67
C TYR A 289 12.70 1.58 -0.43
N GLU A 290 12.09 0.59 -1.10
CA GLU A 290 11.16 0.83 -2.22
C GLU A 290 9.94 1.66 -1.83
N LEU A 291 9.37 1.41 -0.65
CA LEU A 291 8.21 2.17 -0.17
C LEU A 291 8.60 3.60 0.23
N SER A 292 9.78 3.82 0.82
CA SER A 292 10.25 5.17 1.08
C SER A 292 10.53 5.95 -0.21
N THR A 293 11.06 5.30 -1.26
CA THR A 293 11.21 5.89 -2.60
C THR A 293 9.85 6.28 -3.20
N THR A 294 8.88 5.37 -3.11
CA THR A 294 7.50 5.61 -3.55
C THR A 294 6.88 6.81 -2.82
N LEU A 295 7.05 6.87 -1.49
CA LEU A 295 6.52 7.94 -0.66
C LEU A 295 7.15 9.30 -0.97
N VAL A 296 8.47 9.38 -1.14
CA VAL A 296 9.14 10.64 -1.51
C VAL A 296 8.64 11.17 -2.85
N ALA A 297 8.50 10.30 -3.85
CA ALA A 297 7.96 10.70 -5.14
C ALA A 297 6.52 11.22 -5.02
N TYR A 298 5.69 10.54 -4.24
CA TYR A 298 4.33 10.98 -3.95
C TYR A 298 4.29 12.34 -3.25
N LEU A 299 5.02 12.51 -2.15
CA LEU A 299 5.05 13.75 -1.37
C LEU A 299 5.52 14.93 -2.23
N LYS A 300 6.59 14.78 -3.00
CA LYS A 300 7.08 15.83 -3.91
C LYS A 300 6.05 16.23 -4.96
N LYS A 301 5.31 15.26 -5.52
CA LYS A 301 4.23 15.50 -6.49
C LYS A 301 3.07 16.26 -5.86
N ARG A 302 2.69 15.94 -4.61
CA ARG A 302 1.53 16.52 -3.92
C ARG A 302 1.82 17.84 -3.23
N LEU A 303 3.07 18.10 -2.85
CA LEU A 303 3.50 19.28 -2.09
C LEU A 303 3.01 20.63 -2.65
N PRO A 304 2.96 20.89 -3.98
CA PRO A 304 2.43 22.14 -4.51
C PRO A 304 0.96 22.38 -4.17
N ASP A 305 0.17 21.31 -4.03
CA ASP A 305 -1.27 21.37 -3.75
C ASP A 305 -1.57 21.50 -2.24
N TRP A 306 -0.55 21.42 -1.39
CA TRP A 306 -0.72 21.46 0.07
C TRP A 306 -0.72 22.91 0.59
N PRO A 307 -1.38 23.20 1.73
CA PRO A 307 -1.41 24.52 2.35
C PRO A 307 -0.01 25.09 2.53
N ALA A 308 0.21 26.36 2.17
CA ALA A 308 1.53 27.00 2.18
C ALA A 308 2.26 26.84 3.54
N ASP A 309 1.54 27.04 4.64
CA ASP A 309 2.08 26.96 6.00
C ASP A 309 2.50 25.53 6.42
N SER A 310 1.94 24.51 5.76
CA SER A 310 2.28 23.11 6.01
C SER A 310 3.49 22.62 5.20
N ARG A 311 3.86 23.34 4.12
CA ARG A 311 4.92 22.91 3.17
C ARG A 311 6.30 22.76 3.81
N PRO A 312 6.76 23.63 4.73
CA PRO A 312 8.07 23.44 5.36
C PRO A 312 8.18 22.13 6.12
N ALA A 313 7.15 21.75 6.89
CA ALA A 313 7.11 20.48 7.59
C ALA A 313 7.06 19.29 6.61
N ALA A 314 6.29 19.41 5.52
CA ALA A 314 6.25 18.39 4.47
C ALA A 314 7.59 18.22 3.74
N GLN A 315 8.33 19.30 3.47
CA GLN A 315 9.67 19.25 2.91
C GLN A 315 10.67 18.59 3.86
N SER A 316 10.56 18.85 5.16
CA SER A 316 11.35 18.18 6.19
C SER A 316 11.07 16.67 6.24
N ILE A 317 9.80 16.26 6.17
CA ILE A 317 9.41 14.84 6.05
C ILE A 317 10.05 14.19 4.81
N VAL A 318 10.03 14.87 3.65
CA VAL A 318 10.70 14.37 2.44
C VAL A 318 12.19 14.15 2.69
N ALA A 319 12.88 15.13 3.31
CA ALA A 319 14.30 15.02 3.61
C ALA A 319 14.62 13.84 4.55
N HIS A 320 13.80 13.61 5.57
CA HIS A 320 13.93 12.44 6.45
C HIS A 320 13.83 11.13 5.67
N TYR A 321 12.85 10.97 4.78
CA TYR A 321 12.74 9.75 3.97
C TYR A 321 13.86 9.61 2.93
N GLU A 322 14.38 10.69 2.35
CA GLU A 322 15.58 10.64 1.51
C GLU A 322 16.81 10.18 2.31
N LYS A 323 16.91 10.57 3.58
CA LYS A 323 17.96 10.08 4.48
C LYS A 323 17.78 8.59 4.78
N ILE A 324 16.55 8.14 5.06
CA ILE A 324 16.23 6.71 5.23
C ILE A 324 16.62 5.91 3.97
N GLN A 325 16.29 6.41 2.77
CA GLN A 325 16.69 5.77 1.52
C GLN A 325 18.22 5.66 1.40
N SER A 326 18.95 6.72 1.74
CA SER A 326 20.41 6.72 1.72
C SER A 326 21.01 5.72 2.70
N LEU A 327 20.41 5.55 3.89
CA LEU A 327 20.84 4.55 4.88
C LEU A 327 20.62 3.11 4.40
N LEU A 328 19.47 2.84 3.76
CA LEU A 328 19.10 1.50 3.30
C LEU A 328 19.71 1.11 1.95
N ALA A 329 20.02 2.09 1.08
CA ALA A 329 20.45 1.85 -0.30
C ALA A 329 21.59 0.83 -0.46
N PRO A 330 22.65 0.82 0.37
CA PRO A 330 23.74 -0.16 0.23
C PRO A 330 23.23 -1.60 0.34
N THR A 331 22.40 -1.90 1.34
CA THR A 331 21.88 -3.25 1.59
C THR A 331 20.62 -3.59 0.81
N ALA A 332 19.88 -2.58 0.34
CA ALA A 332 18.77 -2.78 -0.58
C ALA A 332 19.22 -3.18 -1.99
N LYS A 333 20.39 -2.70 -2.45
CA LYS A 333 20.85 -2.80 -3.84
C LYS A 333 22.07 -3.69 -4.10
N GLY A 334 22.86 -4.08 -3.10
CA GLY A 334 24.08 -4.85 -3.40
C GLY A 334 25.02 -5.26 -2.28
N GLU A 335 24.89 -4.76 -1.05
CA GLU A 335 25.56 -5.37 0.10
C GLU A 335 24.79 -6.61 0.53
N ASP A 336 25.46 -7.76 0.48
CA ASP A 336 24.83 -9.04 0.74
C ASP A 336 24.48 -9.11 2.23
N LEU A 337 23.23 -8.81 2.60
CA LEU A 337 22.70 -8.99 3.95
C LEU A 337 22.99 -10.40 4.47
N LYS A 338 23.25 -11.38 3.61
CA LYS A 338 23.86 -12.66 3.95
C LYS A 338 25.20 -12.54 4.70
N LEU A 339 26.14 -11.73 4.21
CA LEU A 339 27.43 -11.48 4.86
C LEU A 339 27.29 -10.74 6.19
N ILE A 340 26.28 -9.87 6.30
CA ILE A 340 25.96 -9.18 7.55
C ILE A 340 25.38 -10.19 8.54
N CYS A 341 24.33 -10.90 8.16
CA CYS A 341 23.57 -11.80 9.03
C CYS A 341 24.31 -13.08 9.42
N THR A 342 25.37 -13.48 8.72
CA THR A 342 26.22 -14.62 9.12
C THR A 342 27.18 -14.27 10.27
N ASN A 343 27.37 -12.98 10.58
CA ASN A 343 28.30 -12.51 11.61
C ASN A 343 27.60 -11.50 12.56
N LEU A 344 27.47 -11.85 13.84
CA LEU A 344 26.77 -11.03 14.82
C LEU A 344 27.40 -9.64 15.04
N GLU A 345 28.72 -9.50 14.94
CA GLU A 345 29.40 -8.21 15.03
C GLU A 345 28.99 -7.30 13.86
N LYS A 346 28.89 -7.86 12.64
CA LYS A 346 28.39 -7.12 11.48
C LYS A 346 26.90 -6.79 11.61
N GLN A 347 26.09 -7.68 12.17
CA GLN A 347 24.67 -7.39 12.43
C GLN A 347 24.52 -6.26 13.46
N ASN A 348 25.29 -6.28 14.54
CA ASN A 348 25.33 -5.22 15.55
C ASN A 348 25.70 -3.89 14.90
N LYS A 349 26.76 -3.89 14.08
CA LYS A 349 27.18 -2.71 13.33
C LYS A 349 26.09 -2.20 12.40
N TYR A 350 25.39 -3.07 11.66
CA TYR A 350 24.26 -2.66 10.82
C TYR A 350 23.10 -2.07 11.65
N ALA A 351 22.80 -2.66 12.80
CA ALA A 351 21.79 -2.14 13.71
C ALA A 351 22.15 -0.72 14.20
N ASP A 352 23.43 -0.47 14.50
CA ASP A 352 23.93 0.79 15.02
C ASP A 352 24.10 1.87 13.95
N ASP A 353 24.62 1.50 12.77
CA ASP A 353 24.98 2.44 11.71
C ASP A 353 23.84 2.72 10.74
N VAL A 354 22.84 1.83 10.66
CA VAL A 354 21.73 1.94 9.70
C VAL A 354 20.37 2.02 10.40
N LEU A 355 20.01 1.02 11.18
CA LEU A 355 18.64 0.92 11.72
C LEU A 355 18.37 1.92 12.84
N LEU A 356 19.33 2.18 13.72
CA LEU A 356 19.18 3.17 14.79
C LEU A 356 19.09 4.61 14.22
N PRO A 357 19.93 5.03 13.25
CA PRO A 357 19.73 6.29 12.53
C PRO A 357 18.37 6.34 11.81
N MET A 358 17.96 5.27 11.11
CA MET A 358 16.65 5.21 10.47
C MET A 358 15.51 5.42 11.46
N LYS A 359 15.59 4.84 12.66
CA LYS A 359 14.61 5.07 13.73
C LYS A 359 14.55 6.55 14.12
N ARG A 360 15.69 7.22 14.28
CA ARG A 360 15.75 8.67 14.60
C ARG A 360 15.12 9.53 13.49
N GLU A 361 15.33 9.16 12.23
CA GLU A 361 14.65 9.85 11.12
C GLU A 361 13.12 9.68 11.22
N LEU A 362 12.61 8.49 11.59
CA LEU A 362 11.18 8.27 11.81
C LEU A 362 10.63 9.06 13.02
N GLU A 363 11.42 9.25 14.07
CA GLU A 363 11.06 10.14 15.20
C GLU A 363 10.94 11.60 14.73
N GLY A 364 11.84 12.04 13.85
CA GLY A 364 11.77 13.33 13.17
C GLY A 364 10.50 13.47 12.32
N VAL A 365 10.19 12.46 11.51
CA VAL A 365 8.94 12.41 10.72
C VAL A 365 7.71 12.52 11.61
N ALA A 366 7.64 11.79 12.73
CA ALA A 366 6.50 11.89 13.64
C ALA A 366 6.31 13.31 14.18
N THR A 367 7.43 13.98 14.53
CA THR A 367 7.43 15.37 15.00
C THR A 367 6.93 16.33 13.91
N ASP A 368 7.42 16.18 12.68
CA ASP A 368 7.03 17.05 11.57
C ASP A 368 5.61 16.77 11.07
N LEU A 369 5.12 15.53 11.15
CA LEU A 369 3.71 15.20 10.90
C LEU A 369 2.79 15.92 11.89
N GLN A 370 3.18 16.05 13.16
CA GLN A 370 2.40 16.82 14.13
C GLN A 370 2.34 18.30 13.75
N LYS A 371 3.48 18.93 13.42
CA LYS A 371 3.53 20.33 12.97
C LYS A 371 2.70 20.54 11.70
N LEU A 372 2.88 19.64 10.73
CA LEU A 372 2.16 19.64 9.46
C LEU A 372 0.65 19.59 9.70
N LEU A 373 0.17 18.62 10.49
CA LEU A 373 -1.25 18.45 10.78
C LEU A 373 -1.83 19.62 11.60
N ALA A 374 -1.02 20.30 12.42
CA ALA A 374 -1.45 21.51 13.14
C ALA A 374 -1.64 22.70 12.18
N ALA A 375 -0.77 22.80 11.16
CA ALA A 375 -0.86 23.82 10.10
C ALA A 375 -1.87 23.45 8.99
N TRP A 376 -2.42 22.23 9.02
CA TRP A 376 -3.36 21.74 8.03
C TRP A 376 -4.80 21.98 8.49
N PRO A 377 -5.58 22.84 7.81
CA PRO A 377 -6.92 23.17 8.27
C PRO A 377 -7.78 21.92 8.37
N ALA A 378 -8.60 21.85 9.42
CA ALA A 378 -9.60 20.81 9.54
C ALA A 378 -10.57 20.90 8.33
N PRO A 379 -11.03 19.75 7.81
CA PRO A 379 -11.96 19.71 6.68
C PRO A 379 -13.29 20.40 6.98
#